data_AF-A0A165AUK2-F1
#
_entry.id   AF-A0A165AUK2-F1
#
_cell.length_a   1.000
_cell.length_b   1.000
_cell.length_c   1.000
_cell.angle_alpha   90.00
_cell.angle_beta   90.00
_cell.angle_gamma   90.00
#
_symmetry.space_group_name_H-M   'P 1'
#
loop_
_entity.id
_entity.type
_entity.pdbx_description
1 polymer ?
#
loop_
_entity_poly.entity_id
_entity_poly.type
_entity_poly.pdbx_seq_one_letter_code
_entity_poly.pdbx_strand_id
1 'polypeptide(L)'
;MGFERLVSVCQDKLSNYDTDLFAPLFDRIQELTGARPYNGGFGKDDPDGIDTAYRVIADHVRTLTFALSDGGVPNNVGRGYVLRRILRRGARYARKKFNVEIGSFFSTLAPTLIDQLGDVFPELTKKYDDIKEILDEEEESFARTLDRGEKLFEKYVAQAREAGKTELGGKDVWRLYDTFGFPVDLTRLMAEELGLGINEVEFEAAQAHSKEASKGAGKQGSKETVKREYGCQCVRDLSYGMPQMRHLGGMVRKLRKSVNLRSAEMPQKRTGNVIE
;
A
#
# COMPACT_ATOMS: atom_id res chain seq x y z
N MET A 1 6.57 19.41 8.43
CA MET A 1 7.76 18.74 9.00
C MET A 1 7.29 17.35 9.46
N GLY A 2 8.00 16.27 9.14
CA GLY A 2 7.55 14.91 9.49
C GLY A 2 7.86 14.58 10.94
N PHE A 3 6.88 14.08 11.70
CA PHE A 3 7.00 13.84 13.14
C PHE A 3 8.03 12.75 13.44
N GLU A 4 7.94 11.60 12.78
CA GLU A 4 8.85 10.46 12.96
C GLU A 4 10.31 10.83 12.67
N ARG A 5 10.52 11.72 11.69
CA ARG A 5 11.86 12.21 11.35
C ARG A 5 12.38 13.24 12.34
N LEU A 6 11.50 14.03 12.96
CA LEU A 6 11.91 14.94 14.03
C LEU A 6 12.31 14.14 15.27
N VAL A 7 11.52 13.13 15.63
CA VAL A 7 11.78 12.24 16.77
C VAL A 7 13.10 11.50 16.60
N SER A 8 13.40 10.98 15.40
CA SER A 8 14.69 10.31 15.16
C SER A 8 15.89 11.23 15.36
N VAL A 9 15.80 12.48 14.92
CA VAL A 9 16.85 13.49 15.17
C VAL A 9 16.94 13.84 16.66
N CYS A 10 15.81 14.00 17.35
CA CYS A 10 15.80 14.31 18.79
C CYS A 10 16.36 13.18 19.66
N GLN A 11 16.19 11.92 19.22
CA GLN A 11 16.65 10.72 19.92
C GLN A 11 18.02 10.22 19.44
N ASP A 12 18.70 10.96 18.57
CA ASP A 12 19.99 10.59 17.96
C ASP A 12 19.96 9.20 17.30
N LYS A 13 18.90 8.95 16.53
CA LYS A 13 18.69 7.69 15.77
C LYS A 13 18.93 7.92 14.28
N LEU A 14 19.59 6.95 13.65
CA LEU A 14 19.89 6.99 12.21
C LEU A 14 18.68 6.64 11.33
N SER A 15 17.72 5.90 11.87
CA SER A 15 16.50 5.49 11.18
C SER A 15 15.27 5.95 11.94
N ASN A 16 14.20 6.26 11.20
CA ASN A 16 12.89 6.57 11.78
C ASN A 16 12.32 5.37 12.55
N TYR A 17 12.66 4.15 12.13
CA TYR A 17 12.17 2.91 12.71
C TYR A 17 12.85 2.53 14.03
N ASP A 18 13.96 3.18 14.39
CA ASP A 18 14.71 2.87 15.61
C ASP A 18 14.28 3.76 16.79
N THR A 19 13.14 4.45 16.63
CA THR A 19 12.54 5.35 17.61
C THR A 19 11.57 4.61 18.53
N ASP A 20 11.25 5.23 19.66
CA ASP A 20 10.21 4.77 20.61
C ASP A 20 8.81 4.60 19.98
N LEU A 21 8.56 5.24 18.83
CA LEU A 21 7.31 5.09 18.08
C LEU A 21 7.13 3.68 17.50
N PHE A 22 8.21 3.01 17.12
CA PHE A 22 8.14 1.70 16.44
C PHE A 22 8.61 0.53 17.30
N ALA A 23 9.45 0.77 18.31
CA ALA A 23 9.99 -0.29 19.15
C ALA A 23 8.90 -1.20 19.77
N PRO A 24 7.80 -0.68 20.38
CA PRO A 24 6.76 -1.54 20.95
C PRO A 24 6.05 -2.43 19.92
N LEU A 25 5.90 -1.95 18.68
CA LEU A 25 5.32 -2.76 17.59
C LEU A 25 6.28 -3.89 17.19
N PHE A 26 7.58 -3.63 17.15
CA PHE A 26 8.57 -4.67 16.85
C PHE A 26 8.64 -5.71 17.96
N ASP A 27 8.60 -5.29 19.22
CA ASP A 27 8.55 -6.21 20.36
C ASP A 27 7.31 -7.11 20.27
N ARG A 28 6.14 -6.52 19.98
CA ARG A 28 4.91 -7.29 19.80
C ARG A 28 4.96 -8.26 18.61
N ILE A 29 5.53 -7.84 17.48
CA ILE A 29 5.73 -8.73 16.32
C ILE A 29 6.66 -9.87 16.71
N GLN A 30 7.74 -9.60 17.44
CA GLN A 30 8.67 -10.63 17.90
C GLN A 30 7.98 -11.65 18.82
N GLU A 31 7.17 -11.19 19.77
CA GLU A 31 6.40 -12.07 20.66
C GLU A 31 5.43 -12.99 19.89
N LEU A 32 4.73 -12.44 18.90
CA LEU A 32 3.73 -13.18 18.12
C LEU A 32 4.36 -14.18 17.14
N THR A 33 5.54 -13.86 16.62
CA THR A 33 6.18 -14.64 15.54
C THR A 33 7.28 -15.56 16.04
N GLY A 34 7.85 -15.31 17.22
CA GLY A 34 9.04 -15.99 17.71
C GLY A 34 10.30 -15.74 16.87
N ALA A 35 10.29 -14.71 16.03
CA ALA A 35 11.39 -14.39 15.14
C ALA A 35 12.60 -13.79 15.88
N ARG A 36 13.72 -13.66 15.18
CA ARG A 36 14.89 -12.94 15.72
C ARG A 36 14.53 -11.46 15.99
N PRO A 37 15.17 -10.81 16.97
CA PRO A 37 15.02 -9.38 17.18
C PRO A 37 15.37 -8.57 15.92
N TYR A 38 14.72 -7.41 15.80
CA TYR A 38 15.03 -6.42 14.77
C TYR A 38 16.41 -5.82 15.01
N ASN A 39 17.27 -5.85 13.98
CA ASN A 39 18.67 -5.42 14.06
C ASN A 39 18.97 -4.17 13.21
N GLY A 40 17.97 -3.60 12.53
CA GLY A 40 18.17 -2.40 11.72
C GLY A 40 18.83 -2.62 10.36
N GLY A 41 19.07 -3.86 9.93
CA GLY A 41 19.65 -4.18 8.63
C GLY A 41 18.85 -3.62 7.45
N PHE A 42 19.51 -3.41 6.31
CA PHE A 42 18.86 -3.02 5.07
C PHE A 42 19.58 -3.59 3.85
N GLY A 43 18.81 -4.11 2.88
CA GLY A 43 19.34 -4.62 1.63
C GLY A 43 20.35 -5.74 1.85
N LYS A 44 21.63 -5.48 1.58
CA LYS A 44 22.71 -6.49 1.75
C LYS A 44 22.94 -6.85 3.22
N ASP A 45 22.60 -5.96 4.14
CA ASP A 45 22.76 -6.15 5.58
C ASP A 45 21.55 -6.87 6.23
N ASP A 46 20.53 -7.21 5.43
CA ASP A 46 19.34 -7.99 5.83
C ASP A 46 19.14 -9.17 4.85
N PRO A 47 20.06 -10.16 4.85
CA PRO A 47 20.05 -11.25 3.86
C PRO A 47 18.81 -12.14 3.97
N ASP A 48 18.24 -12.24 5.15
CA ASP A 48 17.01 -12.96 5.46
C ASP A 48 15.74 -12.13 5.15
N GLY A 49 15.86 -10.81 5.03
CA GLY A 49 14.76 -9.91 4.73
C GLY A 49 13.78 -9.75 5.91
N ILE A 50 14.21 -10.09 7.12
CA ILE A 50 13.39 -10.06 8.33
C ILE A 50 13.23 -8.62 8.82
N ASP A 51 14.31 -7.83 8.82
CA ASP A 51 14.25 -6.44 9.27
C ASP A 51 13.35 -5.60 8.34
N THR A 52 13.39 -5.90 7.04
CA THR A 52 12.46 -5.33 6.06
C THR A 52 11.01 -5.72 6.35
N ALA A 53 10.75 -6.97 6.73
CA ALA A 53 9.41 -7.43 7.07
C ALA A 53 8.85 -6.74 8.33
N TYR A 54 9.68 -6.57 9.37
CA TYR A 54 9.32 -5.78 10.56
C TYR A 54 8.87 -4.37 10.18
N ARG A 55 9.67 -3.65 9.38
CA ARG A 55 9.36 -2.29 8.94
C ARG A 55 8.05 -2.22 8.15
N VAL A 56 7.85 -3.15 7.21
CA VAL A 56 6.63 -3.20 6.38
C VAL A 56 5.40 -3.47 7.24
N ILE A 57 5.44 -4.45 8.14
CA ILE A 57 4.29 -4.80 8.97
C ILE A 57 3.94 -3.64 9.92
N ALA A 58 4.91 -3.07 10.62
CA ALA A 58 4.64 -1.97 11.56
C ALA A 58 4.04 -0.74 10.86
N ASP A 59 4.55 -0.38 9.68
CA ASP A 59 4.01 0.72 8.88
C ASP A 59 2.59 0.43 8.37
N HIS A 60 2.34 -0.81 7.94
CA HIS A 60 1.04 -1.23 7.43
C HIS A 60 -0.01 -1.29 8.53
N VAL A 61 0.31 -1.80 9.72
CA VAL A 61 -0.58 -1.76 10.90
C VAL A 61 -0.98 -0.32 11.19
N ARG A 62 0.00 0.59 11.31
CA ARG A 62 -0.27 2.02 11.55
C ARG A 62 -1.20 2.61 10.50
N THR A 63 -0.86 2.42 9.23
CA THR A 63 -1.64 2.97 8.12
C THR A 63 -3.07 2.40 8.09
N LEU A 64 -3.23 1.10 8.31
CA LEU A 64 -4.54 0.44 8.30
C LEU A 64 -5.40 0.90 9.49
N THR A 65 -4.86 0.89 10.70
CA THR A 65 -5.60 1.29 11.90
C THR A 65 -6.10 2.73 11.80
N PHE A 66 -5.26 3.67 11.36
CA PHE A 66 -5.68 5.07 11.15
C PHE A 66 -6.67 5.23 9.99
N ALA A 67 -6.44 4.54 8.87
CA ALA A 67 -7.35 4.66 7.73
C ALA A 67 -8.74 4.07 8.03
N LEU A 68 -8.80 2.98 8.80
CA LEU A 68 -10.05 2.36 9.22
C LEU A 68 -10.76 3.21 10.30
N SER A 69 -10.02 3.80 11.24
CA SER A 69 -10.61 4.72 12.23
C SER A 69 -11.27 5.94 11.58
N ASP A 70 -10.73 6.42 10.47
CA ASP A 70 -11.30 7.52 9.69
C ASP A 70 -12.51 7.11 8.82
N GLY A 71 -12.91 5.83 8.84
CA GLY A 71 -14.01 5.28 8.06
C GLY A 71 -13.61 4.83 6.65
N GLY A 72 -12.32 4.67 6.38
CA GLY A 72 -11.86 3.92 5.22
C GLY A 72 -12.24 2.45 5.38
N VAL A 73 -12.71 1.81 4.31
CA VAL A 73 -13.03 0.38 4.30
C VAL A 73 -12.36 -0.27 3.09
N PRO A 74 -11.72 -1.45 3.22
CA PRO A 74 -11.14 -2.17 2.10
C PRO A 74 -12.20 -2.44 1.02
N ASN A 75 -11.87 -2.11 -0.23
CA ASN A 75 -12.77 -2.25 -1.36
C ASN A 75 -11.98 -2.52 -2.65
N ASN A 76 -12.67 -2.78 -3.76
CA ASN A 76 -12.07 -2.98 -5.09
C ASN A 76 -11.80 -1.66 -5.84
N VAL A 77 -12.25 -0.51 -5.32
CA VAL A 77 -12.18 0.78 -6.04
C VAL A 77 -11.65 1.90 -5.12
N GLY A 78 -10.91 2.83 -5.71
CA GLY A 78 -10.51 4.08 -5.07
C GLY A 78 -9.64 3.89 -3.83
N ARG A 79 -9.95 4.62 -2.75
CA ARG A 79 -9.19 4.55 -1.50
C ARG A 79 -9.24 3.18 -0.83
N GLY A 80 -10.38 2.50 -0.91
CA GLY A 80 -10.53 1.15 -0.35
C GLY A 80 -9.63 0.12 -1.04
N TYR A 81 -9.35 0.30 -2.33
CA TYR A 81 -8.40 -0.57 -3.05
C TYR A 81 -6.96 -0.40 -2.55
N VAL A 82 -6.58 0.83 -2.20
CA VAL A 82 -5.25 1.08 -1.61
C VAL A 82 -5.12 0.40 -0.26
N LEU A 83 -6.14 0.48 0.60
CA LEU A 83 -6.14 -0.20 1.91
C LEU A 83 -6.07 -1.73 1.75
N ARG A 84 -6.89 -2.28 0.86
CA ARG A 84 -6.84 -3.71 0.51
C ARG A 84 -5.45 -4.14 0.05
N ARG A 85 -4.77 -3.32 -0.78
CA ARG A 85 -3.41 -3.60 -1.23
C ARG A 85 -2.40 -3.61 -0.07
N ILE A 86 -2.47 -2.62 0.81
CA ILE A 86 -1.57 -2.50 1.98
C ILE A 86 -1.73 -3.72 2.89
N LEU A 87 -2.98 -4.09 3.21
CA LEU A 87 -3.28 -5.25 4.04
C LEU A 87 -2.73 -6.53 3.42
N ARG A 88 -3.04 -6.80 2.15
CA ARG A 88 -2.59 -8.03 1.46
C ARG A 88 -1.08 -8.11 1.33
N ARG A 89 -0.40 -6.99 1.10
CA ARG A 89 1.07 -6.92 1.08
C ARG A 89 1.64 -7.28 2.44
N GLY A 90 1.15 -6.65 3.51
CA GLY A 90 1.59 -6.92 4.87
C GLY A 90 1.37 -8.39 5.27
N ALA A 91 0.19 -8.93 4.98
CA ALA A 91 -0.16 -10.32 5.26
C ALA A 91 0.77 -11.31 4.54
N ARG A 92 1.16 -11.02 3.29
CA ARG A 92 2.15 -11.83 2.57
C ARG A 92 3.52 -11.79 3.24
N TYR A 93 4.02 -10.62 3.65
CA TYR A 93 5.29 -10.51 4.38
C TYR A 93 5.24 -11.29 5.69
N ALA A 94 4.15 -11.15 6.46
CA ALA A 94 3.94 -11.89 7.69
C ALA A 94 4.09 -13.40 7.46
N ARG A 95 3.33 -13.96 6.52
CA ARG A 95 3.39 -15.39 6.25
C ARG A 95 4.70 -15.86 5.65
N LYS A 96 5.28 -15.11 4.70
CA LYS A 96 6.49 -15.55 4.00
C LYS A 96 7.74 -15.50 4.87
N LYS A 97 7.86 -14.47 5.72
CA LYS A 97 9.09 -14.20 6.49
C LYS A 97 9.00 -14.72 7.92
N PHE A 98 7.81 -14.70 8.51
CA PHE A 98 7.60 -15.11 9.89
C PHE A 98 6.83 -16.43 10.04
N ASN A 99 6.39 -17.04 8.92
CA ASN A 99 5.67 -18.33 8.90
C ASN A 99 4.43 -18.35 9.81
N VAL A 100 3.75 -17.20 9.93
CA VAL A 100 2.54 -17.04 10.75
C VAL A 100 1.31 -17.42 9.94
N GLU A 101 0.30 -17.97 10.62
CA GLU A 101 -1.03 -18.13 10.06
C GLU A 101 -1.71 -16.75 9.96
N ILE A 102 -2.21 -16.44 8.76
CA ILE A 102 -2.94 -15.18 8.48
C ILE A 102 -4.41 -15.39 8.83
N GLY A 103 -5.01 -14.43 9.54
CA GLY A 103 -6.43 -14.46 9.89
C GLY A 103 -6.81 -13.49 11.00
N SER A 104 -5.89 -13.20 11.92
CA SER A 104 -6.07 -12.20 12.99
C SER A 104 -4.75 -11.52 13.38
N PHE A 105 -3.79 -11.50 12.45
CA PHE A 105 -2.43 -11.06 12.78
C PHE A 105 -2.37 -9.54 12.95
N PHE A 106 -2.95 -8.77 12.03
CA PHE A 106 -2.95 -7.30 12.11
C PHE A 106 -3.86 -6.80 13.23
N SER A 107 -5.00 -7.46 13.48
CA SER A 107 -5.87 -7.11 14.58
C SER A 107 -5.21 -7.33 15.95
N THR A 108 -4.35 -8.33 16.08
CA THR A 108 -3.58 -8.58 17.32
C THR A 108 -2.48 -7.53 17.56
N LEU A 109 -2.03 -6.83 16.52
CA LEU A 109 -1.04 -5.74 16.61
C LEU A 109 -1.68 -4.37 16.87
N ALA A 110 -2.95 -4.18 16.49
CA ALA A 110 -3.65 -2.91 16.66
C ALA A 110 -3.74 -2.40 18.12
N PRO A 111 -3.92 -3.26 19.16
CA PRO A 111 -3.92 -2.82 20.56
C PRO A 111 -2.63 -2.10 20.96
N THR A 112 -1.47 -2.62 20.56
CA THR A 112 -0.17 -2.00 20.88
C THR A 112 -0.08 -0.58 20.34
N LEU A 113 -0.65 -0.32 19.15
CA LEU A 113 -0.72 1.02 18.59
C LEU A 113 -1.70 1.92 19.36
N ILE A 114 -2.85 1.37 19.77
CA ILE A 114 -3.85 2.11 20.56
C ILE A 114 -3.28 2.48 21.93
N ASP A 115 -2.48 1.62 22.55
CA ASP A 115 -1.83 1.94 23.82
C ASP A 115 -0.82 3.08 23.67
N GLN A 116 -0.13 3.17 22.53
CA GLN A 116 0.84 4.25 22.26
C GLN A 116 0.17 5.59 21.91
N LEU A 117 -0.93 5.56 21.14
CA LEU A 117 -1.49 6.74 20.48
C LEU A 117 -2.93 7.08 20.89
N GLY A 118 -3.59 6.21 21.65
CA GLY A 118 -5.01 6.34 22.01
C GLY A 118 -5.33 7.56 22.88
N ASP A 119 -4.37 8.03 23.69
CA ASP A 119 -4.53 9.25 24.48
C ASP A 119 -4.61 10.51 23.59
N VAL A 120 -3.88 10.50 22.46
CA VAL A 120 -3.86 11.61 21.50
C VAL A 120 -5.02 11.47 20.49
N PHE A 121 -5.37 10.24 20.13
CA PHE A 121 -6.36 9.88 19.12
C PHE A 121 -7.43 8.94 19.73
N PRO A 122 -8.35 9.45 20.57
CA PRO A 122 -9.34 8.64 21.28
C PRO A 122 -10.34 7.93 20.36
N GLU A 123 -10.45 8.35 19.10
CA GLU A 123 -11.20 7.66 18.06
C GLU A 123 -10.67 6.26 17.76
N LEU A 124 -9.37 6.01 17.93
CA LEU A 124 -8.77 4.69 17.73
C LEU A 124 -9.32 3.69 18.74
N THR A 125 -9.36 4.09 20.02
CA THR A 125 -9.88 3.25 21.11
C THR A 125 -11.37 2.99 20.94
N LYS A 126 -12.15 4.00 20.54
CA LYS A 126 -13.62 3.88 20.38
C LYS A 126 -14.03 2.97 19.24
N LYS A 127 -13.25 2.90 18.16
CA LYS A 127 -13.57 2.13 16.95
C LYS A 127 -12.79 0.81 16.86
N TYR A 128 -12.07 0.42 17.91
CA TYR A 128 -11.21 -0.75 17.87
C TYR A 128 -11.96 -2.02 17.46
N ASP A 129 -13.17 -2.26 17.99
CA ASP A 129 -13.95 -3.46 17.68
C ASP A 129 -14.31 -3.51 16.18
N ASP A 130 -14.75 -2.39 15.59
CA ASP A 130 -15.05 -2.29 14.17
C ASP A 130 -13.78 -2.51 13.31
N ILE A 131 -12.65 -1.91 13.72
CA ILE A 131 -11.36 -2.04 13.05
C ILE A 131 -10.91 -3.52 13.07
N LYS A 132 -11.04 -4.17 14.22
CA LYS A 132 -10.69 -5.58 14.41
C LYS A 132 -11.51 -6.48 13.48
N GLU A 133 -12.83 -6.31 13.44
CA GLU A 133 -13.71 -7.12 12.60
C GLU A 133 -13.34 -6.98 11.12
N ILE A 134 -13.17 -5.75 10.63
CA ILE A 134 -12.80 -5.49 9.23
C ILE A 134 -11.44 -6.10 8.86
N LEU A 135 -10.46 -6.01 9.77
CA LEU A 135 -9.12 -6.58 9.54
C LEU A 135 -9.19 -8.12 9.47
N ASP A 136 -9.86 -8.75 10.44
CA ASP A 136 -9.99 -10.21 10.51
C ASP A 136 -10.71 -10.76 9.27
N GLU A 137 -11.82 -10.14 8.85
CA GLU A 137 -12.57 -10.57 7.68
C GLU A 137 -11.76 -10.50 6.37
N GLU A 138 -11.04 -9.40 6.14
CA GLU A 138 -10.24 -9.24 4.92
C GLU A 138 -9.00 -10.14 4.96
N GLU A 139 -8.38 -10.35 6.13
CA GLU A 139 -7.29 -11.31 6.31
C GLU A 139 -7.73 -12.75 6.01
N GLU A 140 -8.85 -13.21 6.57
CA GLU A 140 -9.37 -14.57 6.36
C GLU A 140 -9.77 -14.77 4.88
N SER A 141 -10.41 -13.77 4.28
CA SER A 141 -10.73 -13.76 2.85
C SER A 141 -9.48 -13.92 1.99
N PHE A 142 -8.41 -13.19 2.31
CA PHE A 142 -7.16 -13.25 1.57
C PHE A 142 -6.38 -14.54 1.81
N ALA A 143 -6.34 -15.06 3.05
CA ALA A 143 -5.65 -16.30 3.37
C ALA A 143 -6.12 -17.46 2.48
N ARG A 144 -7.44 -17.54 2.20
CA ARG A 144 -8.04 -18.54 1.31
C ARG A 144 -7.56 -18.47 -0.13
N THR A 145 -7.27 -17.27 -0.65
CA THR A 145 -6.84 -17.09 -2.05
C THR A 145 -5.32 -17.05 -2.20
N LEU A 146 -4.60 -16.68 -1.14
CA LEU A 146 -3.15 -16.52 -1.13
C LEU A 146 -2.43 -17.80 -1.58
N ASP A 147 -2.79 -18.95 -1.01
CA ASP A 147 -2.19 -20.25 -1.37
C ASP A 147 -2.32 -20.60 -2.85
N ARG A 148 -3.50 -20.32 -3.42
CA ARG A 148 -3.79 -20.63 -4.81
C ARG A 148 -3.03 -19.68 -5.74
N GLY A 149 -2.96 -18.40 -5.36
CA GLY A 149 -2.20 -17.39 -6.10
C GLY A 149 -0.71 -17.66 -6.09
N GLU A 150 -0.13 -18.06 -4.96
CA GLU A 150 1.31 -18.40 -4.86
C GLU A 150 1.67 -19.60 -5.72
N LYS A 151 0.90 -20.69 -5.66
CA LYS A 151 1.13 -21.87 -6.52
C LYS A 151 1.04 -21.55 -8.01
N LEU A 152 0.11 -20.68 -8.39
CA LEU A 152 -0.04 -20.27 -9.78
C LEU A 152 1.12 -19.35 -10.22
N PHE A 153 1.55 -18.44 -9.36
CA PHE A 153 2.71 -17.60 -9.61
C PHE A 153 3.98 -18.44 -9.80
N GLU A 154 4.23 -19.41 -8.93
CA GLU A 154 5.38 -20.34 -9.06
C GLU A 154 5.35 -21.08 -10.40
N LYS A 155 4.16 -21.51 -10.85
CA LYS A 155 4.00 -22.13 -12.17
C LYS A 155 4.37 -21.18 -13.31
N TYR A 156 3.95 -19.91 -13.25
CA TYR A 156 4.29 -18.92 -14.28
C TYR A 156 5.78 -18.59 -14.29
N VAL A 157 6.41 -18.49 -13.12
CA VAL A 157 7.85 -18.33 -12.99
C VAL A 157 8.59 -19.53 -13.63
N ALA A 158 8.16 -20.76 -13.35
CA ALA A 158 8.76 -21.95 -13.92
C ALA A 158 8.66 -21.95 -15.45
N GLN A 159 7.50 -21.62 -16.00
CA GLN A 159 7.27 -21.51 -17.45
C GLN A 159 8.12 -20.40 -18.09
N ALA A 160 8.24 -19.24 -17.44
CA ALA A 160 9.07 -18.14 -17.94
C ALA A 160 10.56 -18.52 -17.96
N ARG A 161 11.04 -19.19 -16.90
CA ARG A 161 12.43 -19.67 -16.81
C ARG A 161 12.73 -20.76 -17.83
N GLU A 162 11.83 -21.71 -18.04
CA GLU A 162 11.97 -22.75 -19.06
C GLU A 162 12.04 -22.15 -20.47
N ALA A 163 11.27 -21.08 -20.72
CA ALA A 163 11.30 -20.34 -21.97
C ALA A 163 12.50 -19.36 -22.09
N GLY A 164 13.39 -19.30 -21.09
CA GLY A 164 14.53 -18.37 -21.07
C GLY A 164 14.15 -16.89 -21.00
N LYS A 165 12.94 -16.57 -20.54
CA LYS A 165 12.44 -15.20 -20.43
C LYS A 165 12.88 -14.57 -19.11
N THR A 166 13.21 -13.29 -19.16
CA THR A 166 13.51 -12.44 -18.00
C THR A 166 12.28 -11.70 -17.48
N GLU A 167 11.12 -11.86 -18.12
CA GLU A 167 9.88 -11.17 -17.80
C GLU A 167 8.69 -12.14 -17.75
N LEU A 168 7.77 -11.89 -16.81
CA LEU A 168 6.46 -12.55 -16.75
C LEU A 168 5.51 -11.90 -17.76
N GLY A 169 4.75 -12.73 -18.48
CA GLY A 169 3.76 -12.28 -19.45
C GLY A 169 2.64 -11.48 -18.79
N GLY A 170 2.26 -10.35 -19.40
CA GLY A 170 1.28 -9.45 -18.81
C GLY A 170 -0.12 -10.07 -18.67
N LYS A 171 -0.47 -11.03 -19.54
CA LYS A 171 -1.71 -11.81 -19.47
C LYS A 171 -1.77 -12.72 -18.23
N ASP A 172 -0.65 -13.30 -17.83
CA ASP A 172 -0.57 -14.18 -16.67
C ASP A 172 -0.68 -13.37 -15.37
N VAL A 173 -0.01 -12.22 -15.33
CA VAL A 173 -0.14 -11.25 -14.22
C VAL A 173 -1.57 -10.71 -14.12
N TRP A 174 -2.22 -10.42 -15.25
CA TRP A 174 -3.64 -10.02 -15.26
C TRP A 174 -4.53 -11.11 -14.67
N ARG A 175 -4.28 -12.38 -14.98
CA ARG A 175 -5.05 -13.50 -14.44
C ARG A 175 -4.88 -13.68 -12.93
N LEU A 176 -3.67 -13.46 -12.40
CA LEU A 176 -3.43 -13.43 -10.94
C LEU A 176 -4.26 -12.32 -10.27
N TYR A 177 -4.32 -11.15 -10.89
CA TYR A 177 -5.10 -10.02 -10.40
C TYR A 177 -6.62 -10.29 -10.46
N ASP A 178 -7.14 -10.65 -11.61
CA ASP A 178 -8.59 -10.76 -11.85
C ASP A 178 -9.21 -11.98 -11.16
N THR A 179 -8.55 -13.14 -11.24
CA THR A 179 -9.12 -14.40 -10.70
C THR A 179 -8.82 -14.62 -9.22
N PHE A 180 -7.61 -14.24 -8.75
CA PHE A 180 -7.16 -14.55 -7.39
C PHE A 180 -7.07 -13.30 -6.50
N GLY A 181 -7.31 -12.11 -7.06
CA GLY A 181 -7.24 -10.84 -6.33
C GLY A 181 -5.81 -10.47 -5.91
N PHE A 182 -4.79 -11.01 -6.57
CA PHE A 182 -3.40 -10.66 -6.26
C PHE A 182 -3.09 -9.25 -6.75
N PRO A 183 -2.74 -8.30 -5.87
CA PRO A 183 -2.36 -6.97 -6.32
C PRO A 183 -1.14 -7.04 -7.24
N VAL A 184 -1.16 -6.28 -8.34
CA VAL A 184 -0.05 -6.23 -9.32
C VAL A 184 1.27 -5.88 -8.64
N ASP A 185 1.21 -4.99 -7.65
CA ASP A 185 2.39 -4.57 -6.89
C ASP A 185 3.00 -5.72 -6.08
N LEU A 186 2.17 -6.67 -5.60
CA LEU A 186 2.66 -7.85 -4.92
C LEU A 186 3.35 -8.79 -5.90
N THR A 187 2.75 -9.00 -7.07
CA THR A 187 3.36 -9.80 -8.14
C THR A 187 4.68 -9.20 -8.62
N ARG A 188 4.78 -7.86 -8.68
CA ARG A 188 6.02 -7.16 -9.05
C ARG A 188 7.12 -7.42 -8.01
N LEU A 189 6.82 -7.25 -6.73
CA LEU A 189 7.77 -7.54 -5.65
C LEU A 189 8.25 -9.00 -5.69
N MET A 190 7.34 -9.95 -5.89
CA MET A 190 7.67 -11.37 -5.98
C MET A 190 8.51 -11.70 -7.22
N ALA A 191 8.29 -11.00 -8.34
CA ALA A 191 9.10 -11.14 -9.54
C ALA A 191 10.51 -10.58 -9.32
N GLU A 192 10.63 -9.40 -8.72
CA GLU A 192 11.90 -8.74 -8.39
C GLU A 192 12.77 -9.59 -7.45
N GLU A 193 12.17 -10.21 -6.42
CA GLU A 193 12.86 -11.16 -5.53
C GLU A 193 13.50 -12.34 -6.28
N LEU A 194 12.96 -12.70 -7.45
CA LEU A 194 13.42 -13.78 -8.30
C LEU A 194 14.27 -13.30 -9.49
N GLY A 195 14.55 -12.00 -9.57
CA GLY A 195 15.28 -11.37 -10.68
C GLY A 195 14.49 -11.31 -11.98
N LEU A 196 13.16 -11.35 -11.92
CA LEU A 196 12.24 -11.30 -13.07
C LEU A 196 11.51 -9.95 -13.11
N GLY A 197 11.29 -9.44 -14.33
CA GLY A 197 10.42 -8.29 -14.59
C GLY A 197 8.97 -8.69 -14.88
N ILE A 198 8.12 -7.67 -15.06
CA ILE A 198 6.75 -7.84 -15.58
C ILE A 198 6.64 -7.05 -16.87
N ASN A 199 6.05 -7.65 -17.91
CA ASN A 199 5.75 -6.93 -19.13
C ASN A 199 4.52 -6.02 -18.94
N GLU A 200 4.77 -4.74 -18.67
CA GLU A 200 3.71 -3.77 -18.36
C GLU A 200 2.82 -3.47 -19.58
N VAL A 201 3.39 -3.47 -20.79
CA VAL A 201 2.64 -3.20 -22.02
C VAL A 201 1.61 -4.29 -22.29
N GLU A 202 1.99 -5.56 -22.15
CA GLU A 202 1.06 -6.69 -22.27
C GLU A 202 0.01 -6.69 -21.16
N PHE A 203 0.37 -6.24 -19.95
CA PHE A 203 -0.54 -6.18 -18.82
C PHE A 203 -1.62 -5.12 -19.05
N GLU A 204 -1.25 -3.91 -19.51
CA GLU A 204 -2.19 -2.86 -19.86
C GLU A 204 -3.12 -3.28 -21.01
N ALA A 205 -2.60 -3.96 -22.02
CA ALA A 205 -3.39 -4.52 -23.10
C ALA A 205 -4.40 -5.57 -22.61
N ALA A 206 -3.98 -6.48 -21.70
CA ALA A 206 -4.85 -7.48 -21.10
C ALA A 206 -5.95 -6.84 -20.23
N GLN A 207 -5.59 -5.80 -19.45
CA GLN A 207 -6.56 -5.02 -18.68
C GLN A 207 -7.58 -4.33 -19.57
N ALA A 208 -7.15 -3.70 -20.66
CA ALA A 208 -8.04 -3.02 -21.61
C ALA A 208 -9.02 -4.02 -22.25
N HIS A 209 -8.51 -5.16 -22.71
CA HIS A 209 -9.33 -6.23 -23.29
C HIS A 209 -10.37 -6.76 -22.30
N SER A 210 -9.99 -6.96 -21.03
CA SER A 210 -10.93 -7.39 -19.99
C SER A 210 -12.02 -6.34 -19.72
N LYS A 211 -11.65 -5.06 -19.68
CA LYS A 211 -12.60 -3.94 -19.52
C LYS A 211 -13.58 -3.85 -20.69
N GLU A 212 -13.12 -4.09 -21.91
CA GLU A 212 -13.96 -4.12 -23.11
C GLU A 212 -14.92 -5.32 -23.11
N ALA A 213 -14.43 -6.51 -22.74
CA ALA A 213 -15.25 -7.71 -22.59
C ALA A 213 -16.37 -7.52 -21.55
N SER A 214 -16.07 -6.88 -20.41
CA SER A 214 -17.08 -6.57 -19.39
C SER A 214 -18.13 -5.55 -19.86
N LYS A 215 -17.78 -4.65 -20.80
CA LYS A 215 -18.76 -3.71 -21.40
C LYS A 215 -19.66 -4.39 -22.43
N GLY A 216 -19.16 -5.41 -23.13
CA GLY A 216 -19.93 -6.17 -24.12
C GLY A 216 -21.01 -7.08 -23.52
N ALA A 217 -20.81 -7.58 -22.30
CA ALA A 217 -21.73 -8.50 -21.62
C ALA A 217 -22.99 -7.83 -21.02
N GLY A 218 -23.04 -6.49 -20.93
CA GLY A 218 -24.13 -5.75 -20.30
C GLY A 218 -25.44 -5.62 -21.09
N LYS A 219 -25.62 -6.36 -22.20
CA LYS A 219 -26.76 -6.19 -23.12
C LYS A 219 -27.68 -7.40 -23.29
N GLN A 220 -27.54 -8.48 -22.51
CA GLN A 220 -28.51 -9.59 -22.55
C GLN A 220 -28.85 -10.11 -21.15
N GLY A 221 -30.13 -9.93 -20.76
CA GLY A 221 -30.83 -10.85 -19.87
C GLY A 221 -30.99 -10.42 -18.40
N SER A 222 -31.98 -9.59 -18.12
CA SER A 222 -32.59 -9.47 -16.79
C SER A 222 -33.41 -10.74 -16.47
N LYS A 223 -33.09 -11.46 -15.40
CA LYS A 223 -34.08 -12.15 -14.54
C LYS A 223 -33.57 -12.21 -13.09
N GLU A 224 -34.53 -11.96 -12.22
CA GLU A 224 -34.48 -11.62 -10.80
C GLU A 224 -34.04 -12.80 -9.91
N THR A 225 -33.00 -12.61 -9.10
CA THR A 225 -32.77 -13.40 -7.87
C THR A 225 -31.95 -12.58 -6.87
N VAL A 226 -32.46 -12.54 -5.64
CA VAL A 226 -32.00 -11.95 -4.37
C VAL A 226 -30.52 -11.50 -4.30
N LYS A 227 -30.32 -10.18 -4.09
CA LYS A 227 -29.02 -9.55 -3.85
C LYS A 227 -28.43 -9.95 -2.49
N ARG A 228 -27.31 -10.68 -2.51
CA ARG A 228 -26.21 -10.52 -1.53
C ARG A 228 -25.15 -9.68 -2.24
N GLU A 229 -24.98 -8.43 -1.82
CA GLU A 229 -24.03 -7.49 -2.46
C GLU A 229 -22.59 -7.79 -2.03
N TYR A 230 -21.92 -8.66 -2.79
CA TYR A 230 -20.52 -8.46 -3.16
C TYR A 230 -20.48 -8.38 -4.69
N GLY A 231 -20.45 -7.17 -5.22
CA GLY A 231 -20.55 -6.93 -6.66
C GLY A 231 -19.91 -5.62 -7.07
N CYS A 232 -18.80 -5.73 -7.78
CA CYS A 232 -18.04 -4.67 -8.42
C CYS A 232 -18.94 -3.80 -9.32
N GLN A 233 -19.27 -2.58 -8.89
CA GLN A 233 -19.95 -1.59 -9.74
C GLN A 233 -18.90 -0.69 -10.40
N CYS A 234 -18.58 -0.99 -11.64
CA CYS A 234 -17.72 -0.18 -12.49
C CYS A 234 -18.39 1.16 -12.83
N VAL A 235 -17.67 2.24 -12.53
CA VAL A 235 -17.55 3.49 -13.29
C VAL A 235 -18.84 4.03 -13.90
N ARG A 236 -19.53 4.88 -13.16
CA ARG A 236 -20.32 6.00 -13.71
C ARG A 236 -20.20 7.19 -12.76
N ASP A 237 -20.14 8.37 -13.37
CA ASP A 237 -20.25 9.70 -12.75
C ASP A 237 -18.93 10.37 -12.34
N LEU A 238 -18.07 10.55 -13.34
CA LEU A 238 -17.37 11.84 -13.47
C LEU A 238 -18.42 12.87 -13.92
N SER A 239 -18.61 13.91 -13.10
CA SER A 239 -19.44 15.10 -13.30
C SER A 239 -20.90 15.00 -12.81
N TYR A 240 -21.17 15.46 -11.59
CA TYR A 240 -22.05 16.61 -11.24
C TYR A 240 -22.41 16.60 -9.74
N GLY A 241 -22.31 17.77 -9.09
CA GLY A 241 -23.19 18.12 -7.95
C GLY A 241 -22.56 18.26 -6.56
N MET A 242 -21.80 19.33 -6.30
CA MET A 242 -21.70 19.92 -4.96
C MET A 242 -22.76 21.03 -4.80
N PRO A 243 -23.69 20.93 -3.83
CA PRO A 243 -24.39 22.10 -3.31
C PRO A 243 -23.85 22.52 -1.93
N GLN A 244 -23.31 23.74 -1.92
CA GLN A 244 -23.27 24.75 -0.85
C GLN A 244 -22.76 24.40 0.56
N MET A 245 -21.60 24.98 0.88
CA MET A 245 -21.40 25.73 2.13
C MET A 245 -20.74 27.06 1.79
N ARG A 246 -21.40 28.14 2.22
CA ARG A 246 -21.05 29.55 1.99
C ARG A 246 -20.05 30.02 3.06
N HIS A 247 -19.47 31.18 2.77
CA HIS A 247 -18.83 32.12 3.70
C HIS A 247 -17.39 31.82 4.15
N LEU A 248 -16.44 32.41 3.41
CA LEU A 248 -15.41 33.34 3.91
C LEU A 248 -14.49 33.72 2.74
N GLY A 249 -15.02 34.52 1.82
CA GLY A 249 -14.33 34.94 0.59
C GLY A 249 -14.33 36.45 0.45
N GLY A 250 -13.57 37.15 1.30
CA GLY A 250 -13.54 38.60 1.31
C GLY A 250 -12.25 39.20 1.86
N MET A 251 -11.09 38.57 1.69
CA MET A 251 -9.83 39.19 2.16
C MET A 251 -8.54 38.78 1.44
N VAL A 252 -8.60 38.21 0.22
CA VAL A 252 -7.39 37.82 -0.53
C VAL A 252 -7.44 38.32 -1.99
N ARG A 253 -7.82 39.59 -2.18
CA ARG A 253 -7.68 40.27 -3.49
C ARG A 253 -7.05 41.67 -3.41
N LYS A 254 -6.46 42.04 -2.27
CA LYS A 254 -5.86 43.37 -2.07
C LYS A 254 -4.34 43.41 -1.93
N LEU A 255 -3.62 42.31 -2.18
CA LEU A 255 -2.15 42.26 -2.05
C LEU A 255 -1.47 41.70 -3.31
N ARG A 256 -1.83 42.21 -4.49
CA ARG A 256 -1.11 41.93 -5.75
C ARG A 256 -0.96 43.16 -6.66
N LYS A 257 -0.86 44.35 -6.07
CA LYS A 257 -0.50 45.62 -6.75
C LYS A 257 0.42 46.46 -5.87
N SER A 258 1.59 45.93 -5.50
CA SER A 258 2.62 46.75 -4.86
C SER A 258 3.94 45.98 -4.71
N VAL A 259 4.56 45.53 -5.80
CA VAL A 259 6.03 45.41 -5.83
C VAL A 259 6.50 45.78 -7.23
N ASN A 260 7.07 46.98 -7.30
CA ASN A 260 7.71 47.58 -8.44
C ASN A 260 9.19 47.16 -8.37
N LEU A 261 9.65 46.22 -9.19
CA LEU A 261 11.07 45.86 -9.26
C LEU A 261 11.68 46.54 -10.49
N ARG A 262 12.42 47.60 -10.18
CA ARG A 262 13.30 48.33 -11.09
C ARG A 262 14.51 47.47 -11.45
N SER A 263 14.93 47.67 -12.70
CA SER A 263 16.14 47.23 -13.38
C SER A 263 17.41 47.32 -12.53
N ALA A 264 18.29 46.32 -12.66
CA ALA A 264 19.74 46.48 -12.48
C ALA A 264 20.47 45.40 -13.30
N GLU A 265 21.52 45.86 -13.98
CA GLU A 265 22.20 45.24 -15.12
C GLU A 265 23.20 44.14 -14.75
N MET A 266 23.51 43.31 -15.75
CA MET A 266 24.65 42.38 -15.79
C MET A 266 26.00 43.13 -15.77
N PRO A 267 27.08 42.41 -15.40
CA PRO A 267 28.31 42.51 -16.18
C PRO A 267 28.80 41.15 -16.69
N GLN A 268 29.28 41.17 -17.94
CA GLN A 268 29.92 40.08 -18.66
C GLN A 268 31.40 39.89 -18.28
N LYS A 269 31.95 38.75 -18.76
CA LYS A 269 33.37 38.43 -19.06
C LYS A 269 34.20 37.94 -17.84
N ARG A 270 34.93 36.81 -17.90
CA ARG A 270 35.95 36.38 -18.88
C ARG A 270 36.26 34.87 -18.74
N THR A 271 36.72 34.33 -19.85
CA THR A 271 37.36 33.03 -20.09
C THR A 271 38.78 32.90 -19.52
N GLY A 272 39.20 31.67 -19.21
CA GLY A 272 40.58 31.19 -18.97
C GLY A 272 40.52 29.93 -18.08
N ASN A 273 40.74 28.69 -18.52
CA ASN A 273 41.93 27.99 -19.08
C ASN A 273 43.11 27.86 -18.09
N VAL A 274 43.83 26.73 -18.19
CA VAL A 274 45.00 26.21 -17.39
C VAL A 274 44.57 25.19 -16.32
N ILE A 275 44.70 23.86 -16.50
CA ILE A 275 45.89 22.96 -16.52
C ILE A 275 46.74 23.01 -15.23
N GLU A 276 46.52 22.06 -14.31
CA GLU A 276 47.49 21.06 -13.79
C GLU A 276 46.77 20.12 -12.81
#